data_AF-A0AAN9RK56-F1
#
_entry.id   AF-A0AAN9RK56-F1
#
_cell.length_a   1.000
_cell.length_b   1.000
_cell.length_c   1.000
_cell.angle_alpha   90.00
_cell.angle_beta   90.00
_cell.angle_gamma   90.00
#
_symmetry.space_group_name_H-M   'P 1'
#
loop_
_entity.id
_entity.type
_entity.pdbx_description
1 polymer ?
#
loop_
_entity_poly.entity_id
_entity_poly.type
_entity_poly.pdbx_seq_one_letter_code
_entity_poly.pdbx_strand_id
1 'polypeptide(L)'
;MTFKPLHTLLLFLLLASSISHFVLAGKRKVHITDDLDDVFDNEEDDAWKEWGKKPGLSFPPSDISKMDPSQMQEEMMKRHEGPVIGFVKLRFGVRRTPDMVAEFAMKWTHVLRTGAVGVRFMGVDPNTLMFNLESIKDLEELKEFVLDQSEAYEIKMGDQFFRRPGDPPLDEVIEKLNSEKTKADNTDTEEIDRNDKTEL
;
A
#
# COMPACT_ATOMS: atom_id res chain seq x y z
N MET A 1 -77.48 -35.72 -31.66
CA MET A 1 -76.06 -35.54 -32.05
C MET A 1 -75.33 -36.85 -31.83
N THR A 2 -75.08 -37.60 -32.91
CA THR A 2 -74.51 -38.96 -32.87
C THR A 2 -72.98 -38.87 -32.77
N PHE A 3 -72.44 -39.14 -31.58
CA PHE A 3 -71.00 -39.26 -31.35
C PHE A 3 -70.43 -40.40 -32.20
N LYS A 4 -69.47 -40.09 -33.07
CA LYS A 4 -68.83 -41.09 -33.94
C LYS A 4 -67.87 -41.96 -33.09
N PRO A 5 -68.09 -43.29 -33.00
CA PRO A 5 -67.29 -44.20 -32.14
C PRO A 5 -65.83 -44.32 -32.58
N LEU A 6 -65.49 -43.83 -33.77
CA LEU A 6 -64.15 -43.87 -34.33
C LEU A 6 -63.20 -42.86 -33.66
N HIS A 7 -63.69 -41.69 -33.25
CA HIS A 7 -62.86 -40.67 -32.60
C HIS A 7 -62.57 -41.00 -31.14
N THR A 8 -63.52 -41.63 -30.44
CA THR A 8 -63.31 -42.10 -29.06
C THR A 8 -62.33 -43.28 -29.00
N LEU A 9 -62.39 -44.20 -29.98
CA LEU A 9 -61.41 -45.29 -30.09
C LEU A 9 -59.99 -44.77 -30.39
N LEU A 10 -59.87 -43.81 -31.31
CA LEU A 10 -58.58 -43.19 -31.66
C LEU A 10 -57.96 -42.45 -30.47
N LEU A 11 -58.77 -41.73 -29.70
CA LEU A 11 -58.32 -41.05 -28.48
C LEU A 11 -57.84 -42.05 -27.41
N PHE A 12 -58.53 -43.19 -27.26
CA PHE A 12 -58.15 -44.23 -26.31
C PHE A 12 -56.84 -44.93 -26.73
N LEU A 13 -56.64 -45.16 -28.03
CA LEU A 13 -55.40 -45.73 -28.57
C LEU A 13 -54.20 -44.80 -28.39
N LEU A 14 -54.39 -43.50 -28.60
CA LEU A 14 -53.38 -42.47 -28.33
C LEU A 14 -53.01 -42.39 -26.84
N LEU A 15 -54.00 -42.53 -25.95
CA LEU A 15 -53.78 -42.52 -24.50
C LEU A 15 -53.08 -43.80 -24.01
N ALA A 16 -53.35 -44.96 -24.60
CA ALA A 16 -52.66 -46.22 -24.28
C ALA A 16 -51.21 -46.26 -24.79
N SER A 17 -50.96 -45.65 -25.96
CA SER A 17 -49.60 -45.51 -26.53
C SER A 17 -48.72 -44.58 -25.69
N SER A 18 -49.26 -43.50 -25.12
CA SER A 18 -48.47 -42.57 -24.30
C SER A 18 -48.07 -43.17 -22.95
N ILE A 19 -48.88 -44.07 -22.36
CA ILE A 19 -48.54 -44.75 -21.09
C ILE A 19 -47.40 -45.77 -21.28
N SER A 20 -47.28 -46.37 -22.47
CA SER A 20 -46.25 -47.37 -22.77
C SER A 20 -44.83 -46.77 -22.86
N HIS A 21 -44.71 -45.47 -23.19
CA HIS A 21 -43.42 -44.76 -23.17
C HIS A 21 -42.94 -44.41 -21.75
N PHE A 22 -43.82 -44.38 -20.75
CA PHE A 22 -43.44 -44.10 -19.36
C PHE A 22 -42.95 -45.33 -18.58
N VAL A 23 -43.23 -46.55 -19.04
CA VAL A 23 -42.78 -47.78 -18.35
C VAL A 23 -41.29 -48.10 -18.62
N LEU A 24 -40.68 -47.50 -19.65
CA LEU A 24 -39.28 -47.74 -20.00
C LEU A 24 -38.28 -46.74 -19.38
N ALA A 25 -38.74 -45.74 -18.64
CA ALA A 25 -37.87 -44.74 -18.00
C ALA A 25 -37.53 -45.05 -16.52
N GLY A 26 -38.01 -46.18 -15.98
CA GLY A 26 -37.85 -46.54 -14.57
C GLY A 26 -36.70 -47.49 -14.24
N LYS A 27 -35.90 -47.94 -15.22
CA LYS A 27 -34.87 -48.97 -15.03
C LYS A 27 -33.48 -48.48 -15.42
N ARG A 28 -32.92 -47.57 -14.63
CA ARG A 28 -31.51 -47.49 -14.25
C ARG A 28 -31.29 -46.17 -13.51
N LYS A 29 -31.51 -46.19 -12.20
CA LYS A 29 -30.87 -45.21 -11.33
C LYS A 29 -29.40 -45.62 -11.30
N VAL A 30 -28.55 -44.90 -12.01
CA VAL A 30 -27.11 -45.08 -11.90
C VAL A 30 -26.78 -44.72 -10.45
N HIS A 31 -26.49 -45.73 -9.63
CA HIS A 31 -25.99 -45.51 -8.30
C HIS A 31 -24.50 -45.22 -8.47
N ILE A 32 -24.15 -43.94 -8.39
CA ILE A 32 -22.76 -43.52 -8.24
C ILE A 32 -22.38 -43.97 -6.84
N THR A 33 -21.43 -44.89 -6.75
CA THR A 33 -20.84 -45.33 -5.48
C THR A 33 -20.17 -44.13 -4.82
N ASP A 34 -20.31 -43.98 -3.50
CA ASP A 34 -19.71 -42.87 -2.75
C ASP A 34 -18.17 -42.98 -2.67
N ASP A 35 -17.64 -44.18 -2.94
CA ASP A 35 -16.21 -44.42 -3.15
C ASP A 35 -15.79 -43.91 -4.53
N LEU A 36 -15.42 -42.62 -4.60
CA LEU A 36 -14.81 -41.95 -5.77
C LEU A 36 -13.27 -42.02 -5.74
N ASP A 37 -12.69 -42.92 -4.95
CA ASP A 37 -11.23 -43.10 -4.80
C ASP A 37 -10.53 -43.54 -6.10
N ASP A 38 -11.26 -44.06 -7.09
CA ASP A 38 -10.74 -44.45 -8.41
C ASP A 38 -10.83 -43.34 -9.47
N VAL A 39 -11.45 -42.20 -9.15
CA VAL A 39 -11.57 -41.04 -10.04
C VAL A 39 -10.33 -40.16 -9.90
N PHE A 40 -9.35 -40.39 -10.78
CA PHE A 40 -8.21 -39.50 -10.93
C PHE A 40 -8.64 -38.27 -11.75
N ASP A 41 -8.83 -37.13 -11.09
CA ASP A 41 -9.11 -35.85 -11.76
C ASP A 41 -7.82 -35.36 -12.45
N ASN A 42 -7.73 -35.59 -13.76
CA ASN A 42 -6.58 -35.18 -14.58
C ASN A 42 -6.80 -33.83 -15.29
N GLU A 43 -7.89 -33.14 -14.96
CA GLU A 43 -8.28 -31.83 -15.53
C GLU A 43 -7.81 -30.65 -14.66
N GLU A 44 -6.93 -30.87 -13.69
CA GLU A 44 -6.24 -29.75 -13.06
C GLU A 44 -5.22 -29.20 -14.06
N ASP A 45 -5.60 -28.08 -14.70
CA ASP A 45 -4.80 -27.43 -15.73
C ASP A 45 -3.40 -27.06 -15.19
N ASP A 46 -2.41 -26.99 -16.08
CA ASP A 46 -1.04 -26.68 -15.68
C ASP A 46 -0.96 -25.29 -15.00
N ALA A 47 -1.91 -24.40 -15.29
CA ALA A 47 -2.03 -23.08 -14.66
C ALA A 47 -2.43 -23.17 -13.17
N TRP A 48 -3.27 -24.11 -12.78
CA TRP A 48 -3.66 -24.41 -11.39
C TRP A 48 -2.53 -25.12 -10.65
N LYS A 49 -1.79 -26.00 -11.32
CA LYS A 49 -0.57 -26.60 -10.74
C LYS A 49 0.55 -25.58 -10.51
N GLU A 50 0.56 -24.50 -11.30
CA GLU A 50 1.50 -23.39 -11.15
C GLU A 50 0.97 -22.30 -10.22
N TRP A 51 -0.33 -22.29 -9.94
CA TRP A 51 -0.94 -21.38 -8.98
C TRP A 51 -0.33 -21.61 -7.59
N GLY A 52 0.31 -20.57 -7.04
CA GLY A 52 0.96 -20.62 -5.73
C GLY A 52 2.42 -21.11 -5.75
N LYS A 53 2.96 -21.56 -6.89
CA LYS A 53 4.41 -21.71 -7.04
C LYS A 53 5.04 -20.32 -7.01
N LYS A 54 5.81 -20.04 -5.96
CA LYS A 54 6.57 -18.79 -5.90
C LYS A 54 7.57 -18.80 -7.07
N PRO A 55 7.61 -17.75 -7.92
CA PRO A 55 8.64 -17.65 -8.93
C PRO A 55 10.00 -17.83 -8.27
N GLY A 56 10.86 -18.65 -8.88
CA GLY A 56 12.20 -18.87 -8.36
C GLY A 56 12.91 -17.54 -8.17
N LEU A 57 13.56 -17.35 -7.01
CA LEU A 57 14.40 -16.18 -6.75
C LEU A 57 15.42 -16.08 -7.90
N SER A 58 15.34 -15.01 -8.70
CA SER A 58 16.25 -14.80 -9.83
C SER A 58 17.68 -14.49 -9.38
N PHE A 59 17.88 -14.25 -8.08
CA PHE A 59 19.15 -13.87 -7.48
C PHE A 59 19.66 -14.96 -6.54
N PRO A 60 20.94 -15.38 -6.66
CA PRO A 60 21.51 -16.32 -5.70
C PRO A 60 21.46 -15.72 -4.28
N PRO A 61 21.21 -16.54 -3.25
CA PRO A 61 21.24 -16.06 -1.87
C PRO A 61 22.65 -15.54 -1.55
N SER A 62 22.79 -14.26 -1.21
CA SER A 62 24.03 -13.76 -0.60
C SER A 62 24.20 -14.44 0.76
N ASP A 63 25.43 -14.82 1.12
CA ASP A 63 25.75 -15.38 2.43
C ASP A 63 25.71 -14.27 3.50
N ILE A 64 24.48 -13.86 3.88
CA ILE A 64 24.22 -12.75 4.82
C ILE A 64 24.79 -12.99 6.22
N SER A 65 25.08 -14.25 6.59
CA SER A 65 25.55 -14.61 7.93
C SER A 65 26.93 -14.04 8.30
N LYS A 66 27.72 -13.61 7.32
CA LYS A 66 29.10 -13.09 7.52
C LYS A 66 29.20 -11.58 7.27
N MET A 67 28.12 -10.93 6.85
CA MET A 67 28.11 -9.50 6.51
C MET A 67 27.83 -8.64 7.74
N ASP A 68 28.34 -7.41 7.72
CA ASP A 68 27.98 -6.38 8.69
C ASP A 68 26.51 -5.97 8.52
N PRO A 69 25.76 -5.63 9.58
CA PRO A 69 24.36 -5.17 9.50
C PRO A 69 24.10 -4.07 8.46
N SER A 70 25.04 -3.15 8.25
CA SER A 70 24.90 -2.10 7.23
C SER A 70 24.88 -2.67 5.80
N GLN A 71 25.78 -3.63 5.52
CA GLN A 71 25.88 -4.30 4.23
C GLN A 71 24.68 -5.22 3.99
N MET A 72 24.20 -5.89 5.04
CA MET A 72 22.98 -6.69 4.97
C MET A 72 21.77 -5.84 4.55
N GLN A 73 21.60 -4.66 5.14
CA GLN A 73 20.52 -3.75 4.79
C GLN A 73 20.62 -3.29 3.33
N GLU A 74 21.81 -2.93 2.86
CA GLU A 74 22.02 -2.50 1.48
C GLU A 74 21.70 -3.62 0.47
N GLU A 75 22.16 -4.84 0.74
CA GLU A 75 21.83 -6.02 -0.07
C GLU A 75 20.33 -6.34 -0.05
N MET A 76 19.67 -6.17 1.10
CA MET A 76 18.23 -6.31 1.20
C MET A 76 17.48 -5.22 0.42
N MET A 77 17.96 -3.97 0.44
CA MET A 77 17.38 -2.87 -0.34
C MET A 77 17.51 -3.08 -1.85
N LYS A 78 18.65 -3.59 -2.33
CA LYS A 78 18.84 -3.94 -3.75
C LYS A 78 17.85 -5.00 -4.25
N ARG A 79 17.45 -5.89 -3.35
CA ARG A 79 16.54 -7.01 -3.63
C ARG A 79 15.09 -6.72 -3.24
N HIS A 80 14.83 -5.58 -2.60
CA HIS A 80 13.50 -5.22 -2.16
C HIS A 80 12.70 -4.77 -3.39
N GLU A 81 11.54 -5.36 -3.60
CA GLU A 81 10.61 -4.94 -4.66
C GLU A 81 9.25 -4.52 -4.08
N GLY A 82 9.18 -4.38 -2.76
CA GLY A 82 7.95 -4.06 -2.02
C GLY A 82 7.75 -2.56 -1.80
N PRO A 83 6.59 -2.21 -1.21
CA PRO A 83 6.27 -0.82 -0.88
C PRO A 83 7.16 -0.32 0.26
N VAL A 84 7.57 0.95 0.17
CA VAL A 84 8.42 1.62 1.15
C VAL A 84 7.64 2.72 1.85
N ILE A 85 7.70 2.74 3.18
CA ILE A 85 7.09 3.80 3.99
C ILE A 85 8.22 4.64 4.59
N GLY A 86 8.06 5.95 4.52
CA GLY A 86 9.00 6.88 5.13
C GLY A 86 8.32 8.17 5.57
N PHE A 87 9.13 9.03 6.17
CA PHE A 87 8.68 10.31 6.72
C PHE A 87 9.53 11.43 6.16
N VAL A 88 8.90 12.53 5.77
CA VAL A 88 9.56 13.78 5.43
C VAL A 88 9.38 14.74 6.61
N LYS A 89 10.50 15.17 7.19
CA LYS A 89 10.56 16.25 8.16
C LYS A 89 10.62 17.57 7.42
N LEU A 90 9.65 18.43 7.70
CA LEU A 90 9.59 19.78 7.14
C LEU A 90 10.49 20.72 7.94
N ARG A 91 10.94 21.81 7.30
CA ARG A 91 11.79 22.83 7.94
C ARG A 91 11.12 23.45 9.16
N PHE A 92 11.80 23.40 10.30
CA PHE A 92 11.35 24.00 11.55
C PHE A 92 11.50 25.53 11.51
N GLY A 93 10.72 26.25 12.32
CA GLY A 93 10.72 27.72 12.38
C GLY A 93 9.61 28.41 11.57
N VAL A 94 8.98 27.72 10.63
CA VAL A 94 7.80 28.23 9.91
C VAL A 94 6.52 27.75 10.61
N ARG A 95 5.63 28.67 10.96
CA ARG A 95 4.31 28.32 11.49
C ARG A 95 3.46 27.68 10.40
N ARG A 96 3.02 26.44 10.63
CA ARG A 96 2.14 25.68 9.71
C ARG A 96 0.90 25.21 10.44
N THR A 97 -0.22 25.20 9.75
CA THR A 97 -1.43 24.53 10.21
C THR A 97 -1.52 23.12 9.60
N PRO A 98 -2.28 22.19 10.20
CA PRO A 98 -2.50 20.87 9.63
C PRO A 98 -3.05 20.93 8.19
N ASP A 99 -3.92 21.90 7.89
CA ASP A 99 -4.49 22.07 6.55
C ASP A 99 -3.42 22.41 5.49
N MET A 100 -2.46 23.28 5.83
CA MET A 100 -1.33 23.60 4.94
C MET A 100 -0.48 22.35 4.64
N VAL A 101 -0.27 21.50 5.65
CA VAL A 101 0.48 20.26 5.49
C VAL A 101 -0.28 19.26 4.62
N ALA A 102 -1.60 19.16 4.79
CA ALA A 102 -2.45 18.36 3.93
C ALA A 102 -2.41 18.86 2.47
N GLU A 103 -2.37 20.17 2.25
CA GLU A 103 -2.19 20.74 0.91
C GLU A 103 -0.83 20.36 0.30
N PHE A 104 0.27 20.41 1.07
CA PHE A 104 1.57 19.95 0.59
C PHE A 104 1.52 18.48 0.21
N ALA A 105 0.96 17.63 1.07
CA ALA A 105 0.79 16.21 0.80
C ALA A 105 0.03 15.97 -0.52
N MET A 106 -1.09 16.67 -0.72
CA MET A 106 -1.90 16.58 -1.94
C MET A 106 -1.14 17.05 -3.18
N LYS A 107 -0.47 18.21 -3.09
CA LYS A 107 0.30 18.80 -4.21
C LYS A 107 1.44 17.87 -4.61
N TRP A 108 2.24 17.41 -3.66
CA TRP A 108 3.39 16.54 -3.93
C TRP A 108 2.95 15.18 -4.47
N THR A 109 1.88 14.59 -3.91
CA THR A 109 1.27 13.37 -4.45
C THR A 109 0.83 13.57 -5.90
N HIS A 110 0.19 14.70 -6.23
CA HIS A 110 -0.26 14.96 -7.58
C HIS A 110 0.90 15.12 -8.56
N VAL A 111 1.93 15.88 -8.19
CA VAL A 111 3.12 16.12 -9.04
C VAL A 111 3.86 14.81 -9.30
N LEU A 112 4.15 14.02 -8.27
CA LEU A 112 4.87 12.76 -8.46
C LEU A 112 4.05 11.73 -9.24
N ARG A 113 2.72 11.72 -9.06
CA ARG A 113 1.83 10.91 -9.89
C ARG A 113 1.88 11.30 -11.37
N THR A 114 2.08 12.58 -11.72
CA THR A 114 2.29 12.99 -13.12
C THR A 114 3.62 12.48 -13.69
N GLY A 115 4.61 12.24 -12.84
CA GLY A 115 5.88 11.58 -13.19
C GLY A 115 5.79 10.05 -13.21
N ALA A 116 4.60 9.46 -13.13
CA ALA A 116 4.38 8.02 -12.99
C ALA A 116 4.99 7.38 -11.74
N VAL A 117 5.35 8.19 -10.73
CA VAL A 117 5.82 7.71 -9.42
C VAL A 117 4.61 7.40 -8.55
N GLY A 118 4.47 6.12 -8.19
CA GLY A 118 3.39 5.62 -7.34
C GLY A 118 3.61 5.95 -5.87
N VAL A 119 3.41 7.21 -5.48
CA VAL A 119 3.60 7.66 -4.09
C VAL A 119 2.39 8.40 -3.55
N ARG A 120 2.07 8.16 -2.28
CA ARG A 120 1.02 8.86 -1.55
C ARG A 120 1.58 9.52 -0.30
N PHE A 121 1.46 10.85 -0.21
CA PHE A 121 1.80 11.60 0.99
C PHE A 121 0.57 11.79 1.89
N MET A 122 0.80 11.84 3.20
CA MET A 122 -0.18 12.10 4.24
C MET A 122 0.42 12.99 5.32
N GLY A 123 -0.35 13.96 5.82
CA GLY A 123 0.04 14.77 6.98
C GLY A 123 -0.07 13.96 8.26
N VAL A 124 1.04 13.89 9.03
CA VAL A 124 1.04 13.30 10.38
C VAL A 124 0.97 14.41 11.42
N ASP A 125 1.89 15.37 11.31
CA ASP A 125 2.02 16.52 12.20
C ASP A 125 2.29 17.80 11.38
N PRO A 126 2.19 19.01 11.98
CA PRO A 126 2.51 20.27 11.29
C PRO A 126 3.90 20.36 10.65
N ASN A 127 4.85 19.52 11.09
CA ASN A 127 6.22 19.46 10.58
C ASN A 127 6.61 18.09 10.02
N THR A 128 5.66 17.15 9.88
CA THR A 128 5.96 15.79 9.40
C THR A 128 4.92 15.32 8.38
N LEU A 129 5.39 14.92 7.21
CA LEU A 129 4.63 14.16 6.23
C LEU A 129 5.06 12.69 6.28
N MET A 130 4.14 11.77 6.13
CA MET A 130 4.43 10.37 5.83
C MET A 130 4.21 10.12 4.34
N PHE A 131 5.01 9.27 3.73
CA PHE A 131 4.75 8.79 2.37
C PHE A 131 4.72 7.27 2.33
N ASN A 132 3.91 6.74 1.42
CA ASN A 132 3.91 5.34 1.03
C ASN A 132 4.26 5.29 -0.46
N LEU A 133 5.37 4.64 -0.78
CA LEU A 133 5.91 4.45 -2.13
C LEU A 133 5.61 3.02 -2.57
N GLU A 134 4.99 2.85 -3.73
CA GLU A 134 4.57 1.55 -4.26
C GLU A 134 5.75 0.67 -4.68
N SER A 135 6.78 1.26 -5.29
CA SER A 135 8.00 0.56 -5.70
C SER A 135 9.25 1.32 -5.27
N ILE A 136 10.19 0.63 -4.64
CA ILE A 136 11.49 1.23 -4.27
C ILE A 136 12.33 1.69 -5.47
N LYS A 137 11.99 1.25 -6.69
CA LYS A 137 12.68 1.68 -7.92
C LYS A 137 12.59 3.20 -8.12
N ASP A 138 11.47 3.79 -7.71
CA ASP A 138 11.21 5.22 -7.86
C ASP A 138 11.73 6.02 -6.64
N LEU A 139 12.48 5.38 -5.74
CA LEU A 139 12.96 6.02 -4.52
C LEU A 139 13.93 7.17 -4.79
N GLU A 140 14.78 7.03 -5.81
CA GLU A 140 15.74 8.06 -6.15
C GLU A 140 15.05 9.31 -6.71
N GLU A 141 14.02 9.13 -7.55
CA GLU A 141 13.20 10.22 -8.06
C GLU A 141 12.43 10.92 -6.94
N LEU A 142 11.88 10.15 -6.00
CA LEU A 142 11.23 10.68 -4.81
C LEU A 142 12.19 11.53 -3.97
N LYS A 143 13.41 11.04 -3.74
CA LYS A 143 14.44 11.77 -2.97
C LYS A 143 14.81 13.07 -3.65
N GLU A 144 15.09 13.05 -4.94
CA GLU A 144 15.43 14.23 -5.72
C GLU A 144 14.32 15.27 -5.63
N PHE A 145 13.08 14.87 -5.90
CA PHE A 145 11.93 15.77 -5.84
C PHE A 145 11.74 16.39 -4.45
N VAL A 146 11.70 15.55 -3.40
CA VAL A 146 11.42 16.01 -2.04
C VAL A 146 12.56 16.89 -1.53
N LEU A 147 13.82 16.50 -1.78
CA LEU A 147 14.98 17.30 -1.38
C LEU A 147 15.15 18.56 -2.23
N ASP A 148 14.44 18.74 -3.35
CA ASP A 148 14.37 20.00 -4.06
C ASP A 148 13.37 20.98 -3.40
N GLN A 149 12.31 20.48 -2.77
CA GLN A 149 11.28 21.31 -2.13
C GLN A 149 11.80 22.12 -0.95
N SER A 150 11.59 23.44 -0.98
CA SER A 150 12.09 24.36 0.06
C SER A 150 11.58 24.03 1.47
N GLU A 151 10.41 23.42 1.55
CA GLU A 151 9.73 23.04 2.78
C GLU A 151 10.29 21.78 3.41
N ALA A 152 10.94 20.91 2.64
CA ALA A 152 11.54 19.68 3.13
C ALA A 152 12.92 19.95 3.75
N TYR A 153 13.21 19.23 4.84
CA TYR A 153 14.49 19.27 5.52
C TYR A 153 15.19 17.91 5.46
N GLU A 154 14.51 16.86 5.89
CA GLU A 154 15.09 15.52 6.00
C GLU A 154 14.05 14.46 5.62
N ILE A 155 14.51 13.40 4.94
CA ILE A 155 13.73 12.20 4.67
C ILE A 155 14.24 11.08 5.56
N LYS A 156 13.35 10.47 6.34
CA LYS A 156 13.63 9.32 7.21
C LYS A 156 12.98 8.07 6.65
N MET A 157 13.76 7.01 6.46
CA MET A 157 13.30 5.68 6.06
C MET A 157 13.94 4.64 6.97
N GLY A 158 13.16 4.07 7.89
CA GLY A 158 13.72 3.23 8.95
C GLY A 158 14.78 3.99 9.76
N ASP A 159 16.02 3.50 9.72
CA ASP A 159 17.18 4.10 10.40
C ASP A 159 18.01 5.01 9.48
N GLN A 160 17.63 5.14 8.21
CA GLN A 160 18.34 5.99 7.25
C GLN A 160 17.75 7.39 7.20
N PHE A 161 18.62 8.38 7.10
CA PHE A 161 18.29 9.80 7.02
C PHE A 161 18.95 10.41 5.78
N PHE A 162 18.15 11.07 4.95
CA PHE A 162 18.61 11.73 3.73
C PHE A 162 18.34 13.23 3.84
N ARG A 163 19.38 14.02 3.56
CA ARG A 163 19.40 15.48 3.69
C ARG A 163 20.08 16.10 2.49
N ARG A 164 19.87 17.40 2.28
CA ARG A 164 20.63 18.16 1.28
C ARG A 164 22.09 18.23 1.71
N PRO A 165 23.03 18.24 0.75
CA PRO A 165 24.45 18.41 1.06
C PRO A 165 24.69 19.70 1.87
N GLY A 166 25.29 19.56 3.05
CA GLY A 166 25.64 20.70 3.94
C GLY A 166 24.63 21.02 5.03
N ASP A 167 23.43 20.43 5.03
CA ASP A 167 22.44 20.66 6.10
C ASP A 167 22.82 19.88 7.40
N PRO A 168 22.83 20.55 8.57
CA PRO A 168 23.18 19.91 9.84
C PRO A 168 22.15 18.85 10.27
N PRO A 169 22.45 17.99 11.24
CA PRO A 169 21.47 17.08 11.83
C PRO A 169 20.25 17.84 12.35
N LEU A 170 19.06 17.25 12.20
CA LEU A 170 17.82 17.93 12.57
C LEU A 170 17.78 18.29 14.07
N ASP A 171 18.32 17.43 14.92
CA ASP A 171 18.36 17.65 16.37
C ASP A 171 19.14 18.92 16.74
N GLU A 172 20.26 19.20 16.06
CA GLU A 172 21.04 20.42 16.27
C GLU A 172 20.26 21.67 15.85
N VAL A 173 19.44 21.58 14.80
CA VAL A 173 18.60 22.70 14.36
C VAL A 173 17.50 22.99 15.37
N ILE A 174 16.87 21.94 15.90
CA ILE A 174 15.83 22.07 16.93
C ILE A 174 16.43 22.68 18.21
N GLU A 175 17.62 22.22 18.62
CA GLU A 175 18.31 22.76 19.79
C GLU A 175 18.66 24.24 19.62
N LYS A 176 19.20 24.64 18.46
CA LYS A 176 19.49 26.05 18.15
C LYS A 176 18.23 26.91 18.24
N LEU A 177 17.14 26.50 17.57
CA LEU A 177 15.86 27.23 17.60
C LEU A 177 15.29 27.37 19.02
N ASN A 178 15.38 26.32 19.82
CA ASN A 178 14.95 26.39 21.22
C ASN A 178 15.83 27.33 22.05
N SER A 179 17.15 27.30 21.84
CA SER A 179 18.09 28.17 22.55
C SER A 179 17.90 29.66 22.20
N GLU A 180 17.59 29.97 20.94
CA GLU A 180 17.28 31.33 20.48
C GLU A 180 15.98 31.83 21.09
N LYS A 181 14.95 30.98 21.14
CA LYS A 181 13.67 31.32 21.77
C LYS A 181 13.84 31.64 23.25
N THR A 182 14.61 30.85 23.99
CA THR A 182 14.90 31.10 25.41
C THR A 182 15.68 32.40 25.61
N LYS A 183 16.59 32.76 24.69
CA LYS A 183 17.33 34.03 24.78
C LYS A 183 16.43 35.24 24.53
N ALA A 184 15.53 35.19 23.56
CA ALA A 184 14.59 36.26 23.26
C ALA A 184 13.65 36.57 24.45
N ASP A 185 13.14 35.52 25.11
CA ASP A 185 12.24 35.63 26.26
C ASP A 185 12.94 36.28 27.49
N ASN A 186 14.24 36.03 27.65
CA ASN A 186 15.04 36.63 28.72
C ASN A 186 15.35 38.11 28.45
N THR A 187 15.58 38.51 27.19
CA THR A 187 15.82 39.92 26.84
C THR A 187 14.57 40.80 26.98
N ASP A 188 13.38 40.27 26.71
CA ASP A 188 12.12 41.02 26.90
C ASP A 188 11.82 41.26 28.40
N THR A 189 12.34 40.41 29.28
CA THR A 189 12.18 40.56 30.73
C THR A 189 13.15 41.61 31.31
N GLU A 190 14.35 41.77 30.75
CA GLU A 190 15.36 42.73 31.25
C GLU A 190 15.15 44.18 30.80
N GLU A 191 14.27 44.44 29.82
CA GLU A 191 13.98 45.79 29.34
C GLU A 191 12.85 46.49 30.12
N ILE A 192 12.03 45.74 30.86
CA ILE A 192 10.91 46.30 31.64
C ILE A 192 11.38 46.83 33.02
N ASP A 193 12.47 46.33 33.59
CA ASP A 193 12.91 46.70 34.96
C ASP A 193 13.77 47.99 35.03
N ARG A 194 14.06 48.64 33.90
CA ARG A 194 14.94 49.84 33.88
C ARG A 194 14.21 51.19 33.86
N ASN A 195 12.88 51.23 33.82
CA ASN A 195 12.14 52.49 33.65
C ASN A 195 11.37 53.01 34.90
N ASP A 196 11.39 52.30 36.04
CA ASP A 196 10.56 52.66 37.20
C ASP A 196 11.32 53.34 38.37
N LYS A 197 12.46 54.02 38.12
CA LYS A 197 13.23 54.70 39.17
C LYS A 197 13.52 56.19 38.98
N THR A 198 12.79 56.87 38.12
CA THR A 198 12.82 58.34 38.06
C THR A 198 11.43 58.89 37.88
N GLU A 199 10.72 59.11 38.99
CA GLU A 199 10.01 60.36 39.26
C GLU A 199 9.64 60.44 40.74
N LEU A 200 9.69 61.68 41.23
CA LEU A 200 9.74 62.16 42.62
C LEU A 200 8.38 62.08 43.35
#